data_AF-K1XYV2-F1
#
_entry.id   AF-K1XYV2-F1
#
_cell.length_a   1.000
_cell.length_b   1.000
_cell.length_c   1.000
_cell.angle_alpha   90.00
_cell.angle_beta   90.00
_cell.angle_gamma   90.00
#
_symmetry.space_group_name_H-M   'P 1'
#
loop_
_entity.id
_entity.type
_entity.pdbx_description
1 polymer ?
#
loop_
_entity_poly.entity_id
_entity_poly.type
_entity_poly.pdbx_seq_one_letter_code
_entity_poly.pdbx_strand_id
1 'polypeptide(L)' 'VKVDIDEETLKGVAEKTGAVYFRATDTSSLAKIYEDINKMETTTRSMKKFQLHRELFPLMIFAALILLGLDILQSRKKLP' A
#
# COMPACT_ATOMS: atom_id res chain seq x y z
N VAL A 1 30.65 -2.60 -21.93
CA VAL A 1 30.51 -1.22 -21.39
C VAL A 1 31.09 -1.22 -19.99
N LYS A 2 32.17 -0.48 -19.72
CA LYS A 2 32.70 -0.29 -18.36
C LYS A 2 31.81 0.76 -17.70
N VAL A 3 31.09 0.38 -16.65
CA VAL A 3 30.37 1.35 -15.82
C VAL A 3 31.38 1.92 -14.85
N ASP A 4 31.66 3.21 -14.97
CA ASP A 4 32.52 3.93 -14.04
C ASP A 4 31.69 4.27 -12.81
N ILE A 5 31.93 3.55 -11.71
CA ILE A 5 31.21 3.72 -10.45
C ILE A 5 32.21 4.27 -9.44
N ASP A 6 31.90 5.44 -8.91
CA ASP A 6 32.63 6.01 -7.77
C ASP A 6 32.26 5.24 -6.49
N GLU A 7 32.96 4.12 -6.27
CA GLU A 7 32.79 3.30 -5.08
C GLU A 7 33.24 4.01 -3.79
N GLU A 8 34.18 4.95 -3.89
CA GLU A 8 34.75 5.63 -2.73
C GLU A 8 33.67 6.49 -2.07
N THR A 9 32.97 7.30 -2.86
CA THR A 9 31.85 8.12 -2.37
C THR A 9 30.73 7.24 -1.81
N LEU A 10 30.37 6.15 -2.51
CA LEU A 10 29.28 5.27 -2.08
C LEU A 10 29.61 4.51 -0.78
N LYS A 11 30.85 4.05 -0.60
CA LYS A 11 31.32 3.47 0.66
C LYS A 11 31.29 4.49 1.79
N GLY A 12 31.74 5.72 1.53
CA GLY A 12 31.70 6.81 2.51
C GLY A 12 30.28 7.16 2.98
N VAL A 13 29.27 7.06 2.11
CA VAL A 13 27.85 7.23 2.49
C VAL A 13 27.37 6.06 3.34
N ALA A 14 27.71 4.82 2.97
CA ALA A 14 27.34 3.62 3.72
C ALA A 14 27.91 3.66 5.15
N GLU A 15 29.19 4.01 5.30
CA GLU A 15 29.85 4.15 6.60
C GLU A 15 29.19 5.24 7.47
N LYS A 16 28.88 6.41 6.90
CA LYS A 16 28.23 7.51 7.63
C LYS A 16 26.81 7.17 8.11
N THR A 17 26.11 6.31 7.38
CA THR A 17 24.72 5.93 7.67
C THR A 17 24.60 4.63 8.46
N GLY A 18 25.71 3.92 8.66
CA GLY A 18 25.71 2.56 9.22
C GLY A 18 25.11 1.51 8.28
N ALA A 19 24.94 1.85 7.00
CA ALA A 19 24.46 0.95 5.96
C ALA A 19 25.61 0.15 5.33
N VAL A 20 25.29 -0.83 4.49
CA VAL A 20 26.26 -1.68 3.80
C VAL A 20 26.29 -1.35 2.30
N TYR A 21 27.49 -1.14 1.76
CA TYR A 21 27.69 -0.98 0.32
C TYR A 21 27.69 -2.35 -0.39
N PHE A 22 26.94 -2.46 -1.48
CA PHE A 22 26.88 -3.64 -2.33
C PHE A 22 27.19 -3.28 -3.79
N ARG A 23 27.97 -4.12 -4.47
CA ARG A 23 28.26 -4.00 -5.91
C ARG A 23 27.71 -5.21 -6.66
N ALA A 24 26.67 -4.99 -7.47
CA ALA A 24 26.14 -6.02 -8.36
C ALA A 24 26.86 -5.94 -9.73
N THR A 25 27.54 -7.01 -10.12
CA THR A 25 28.23 -7.12 -11.43
C THR A 25 27.36 -7.76 -12.51
N ASP A 26 26.29 -8.42 -12.10
CA ASP A 26 25.38 -9.20 -12.93
C ASP A 26 24.01 -9.36 -12.24
N THR A 27 23.01 -9.82 -12.98
CA THR A 27 21.64 -9.99 -12.47
C THR A 27 21.51 -11.01 -11.34
N SER A 28 22.37 -12.05 -11.30
CA SER A 28 22.38 -13.03 -10.21
C SER A 28 22.91 -12.41 -8.92
N SER A 29 24.02 -11.66 -9.02
CA SER A 29 24.57 -10.91 -7.89
C SER A 29 23.57 -9.90 -7.33
N LEU A 30 22.80 -9.23 -8.19
CA LEU A 30 21.75 -8.30 -7.77
C LEU A 30 20.64 -9.01 -6.99
N ALA A 31 20.16 -10.15 -7.49
CA ALA A 31 19.11 -10.93 -6.83
C ALA A 31 19.57 -11.40 -5.44
N LYS A 32 20.81 -11.85 -5.32
CA LYS A 32 21.40 -12.29 -4.04
C LYS A 32 21.51 -11.15 -3.03
N ILE A 33 21.93 -9.95 -3.48
CA ILE A 33 21.99 -8.75 -2.63
C ILE A 33 20.59 -8.43 -2.07
N TYR A 34 19.55 -8.47 -2.90
CA TYR A 34 18.17 -8.26 -2.43
C TYR A 34 17.71 -9.34 -1.45
N GLU A 35 18.09 -10.59 -1.66
CA GLU A 35 17.79 -11.68 -0.72
C GLU A 35 18.44 -11.45 0.65
N ASP A 36 19.69 -11.00 0.66
CA ASP A 36 20.42 -10.71 1.90
C ASP A 36 19.87 -9.48 2.62
N ILE A 37 19.47 -8.42 1.88
CA ILE A 37 18.75 -7.26 2.44
C ILE A 37 17.44 -7.70 3.10
N ASN A 38 16.66 -8.53 2.42
CA ASN A 38 15.38 -9.02 2.92
C ASN A 38 15.52 -9.88 4.20
N LYS A 39 16.63 -10.62 4.35
CA LYS A 39 16.94 -11.36 5.59
C LYS A 39 17.23 -10.45 6.79
N MET A 40 17.72 -9.24 6.53
CA MET A 40 18.04 -8.25 7.57
C MET A 40 16.82 -7.39 7.97
N GLU A 41 15.73 -7.42 7.20
CA GLU A 41 14.49 -6.73 7.57
C GLU A 41 13.83 -7.40 8.79
N THR A 42 13.90 -6.73 9.94
CA THR A 42 13.25 -7.19 11.20
C THR A 42 11.72 -7.14 11.14
N THR A 43 11.14 -6.47 10.14
CA THR A 43 9.69 -6.27 10.01
C THR A 43 9.10 -7.12 8.88
N THR A 44 8.95 -8.43 9.11
CA THR A 44 8.07 -9.31 8.30
C THR A 44 6.59 -8.99 8.43
N ARG A 45 6.25 -8.01 9.29
CA ARG A 45 4.89 -7.67 9.60
C ARG A 45 4.37 -6.74 8.53
N SER A 46 3.74 -7.33 7.51
CA SER A 46 2.71 -6.71 6.68
C SER A 46 1.97 -5.70 7.55
N MET A 47 2.25 -4.42 7.35
CA MET A 47 1.57 -3.35 8.05
C MET A 47 0.10 -3.61 7.76
N LYS A 48 -0.64 -4.14 8.74
CA LYS A 48 -2.09 -4.23 8.68
C LYS A 48 -2.52 -2.80 8.44
N LYS A 49 -2.79 -2.45 7.19
CA LYS A 49 -3.38 -1.17 6.84
C LYS A 49 -4.74 -1.19 7.52
N PHE A 50 -4.80 -0.64 8.74
CA PHE A 50 -6.05 -0.34 9.40
C PHE A 50 -6.66 0.81 8.61
N GLN A 51 -7.28 0.50 7.48
CA GLN A 51 -8.12 1.46 6.78
C GLN A 51 -9.34 1.67 7.68
N LEU A 52 -9.43 2.87 8.27
CA LEU A 52 -10.64 3.37 8.88
C LEU A 52 -11.66 3.62 7.75
N HIS A 53 -12.34 2.57 7.31
CA HIS A 53 -13.42 2.67 6.36
C HIS A 53 -14.68 3.10 7.11
N ARG A 54 -15.24 4.25 6.74
CA ARG A 54 -16.52 4.73 7.25
C ARG A 54 -17.57 4.50 6.18
N GLU A 55 -18.40 3.48 6.38
CA GLU A 55 -19.50 3.15 5.46
C GLU A 55 -20.63 4.16 5.60
N LEU A 56 -20.75 5.08 4.63
CA LEU A 56 -21.87 6.01 4.51
C LEU A 56 -23.08 5.38 3.79
N PHE A 57 -22.91 4.18 3.23
CA PHE A 57 -23.92 3.44 2.48
C PHE A 57 -25.22 3.15 3.26
N PRO A 58 -25.17 2.75 4.55
CA PRO A 58 -26.40 2.50 5.32
C PRO A 58 -27.32 3.72 5.39
N LEU A 59 -26.75 4.93 5.50
CA LEU A 59 -27.53 6.18 5.55
C LEU A 59 -28.31 6.40 4.25
N MET A 60 -27.67 6.14 3.10
CA MET A 60 -28.30 6.29 1.79
C MET A 60 -29.40 5.24 1.55
N ILE A 61 -29.20 4.00 2.00
CA ILE A 61 -30.23 2.96 1.96
C ILE A 61 -31.45 3.39 2.79
N PHE A 62 -31.26 3.85 4.02
CA PHE A 62 -32.38 4.27 4.87
C PHE A 62 -33.18 5.41 4.23
N ALA A 63 -32.51 6.41 3.67
CA ALA A 63 -33.17 7.50 2.95
C ALA A 63 -33.99 6.98 1.76
N ALA A 64 -33.44 6.06 0.96
CA ALA A 64 -34.13 5.45 -0.18
C ALA A 64 -35.35 4.63 0.25
N LEU A 65 -35.24 3.83 1.32
CA LEU A 65 -36.35 3.03 1.85
C LEU A 65 -37.49 3.92 2.38
N ILE A 66 -37.18 5.04 3.03
CA ILE A 66 -38.19 6.01 3.48
C ILE A 66 -38.91 6.62 2.29
N LEU A 67 -38.17 7.10 1.29
CA LEU A 67 -38.74 7.67 0.05
C LEU A 67 -39.66 6.66 -0.66
N LEU A 68 -39.22 5.42 -0.79
CA LEU A 68 -39.98 4.35 -1.40
C LEU A 68 -41.24 3.99 -0.58
N GLY A 69 -41.14 3.94 0.74
CA GLY A 69 -42.29 3.73 1.62
C GLY A 69 -43.34 4.85 1.51
N LEU A 70 -42.89 6.11 1.43
CA LEU A 70 -43.77 7.26 1.21
C LEU A 70 -44.44 7.23 -0.16
N ASP A 71 -43.72 6.82 -1.20
CA ASP A 71 -44.29 6.67 -2.55
C ASP A 71 -45.35 5.58 -2.61
N ILE A 72 -45.10 4.42 -2.00
CA ILE A 72 -46.09 3.34 -1.90
C ILE A 72 -47.34 3.80 -1.14
N LEU A 73 -47.17 4.53 -0.03
CA LEU A 73 -48.29 5.04 0.76
C LEU A 73 -49.12 6.06 -0.04
N GLN A 74 -48.47 6.96 -0.78
CA GLN A 74 -49.15 7.91 -1.66
C GLN A 74 -49.85 7.21 -2.82
N SER A 75 -49.21 6.23 -3.44
CA SER A 75 -49.78 5.45 -4.53
C SER A 75 -51.01 4.69 -4.07
N ARG A 76 -50.99 4.06 -2.89
CA ARG A 76 -52.18 3.40 -2.28
C ARG A 76 -53.36 4.37 -2.08
N LYS A 77 -53.08 5.63 -1.73
CA LYS A 77 -54.11 6.66 -1.49
C LYS A 77 -54.66 7.28 -2.79
N LYS A 78 -53.96 7.12 -3.92
CA LYS A 78 -54.33 7.68 -5.23
C LYS A 78 -55.10 6.69 -6.13
N LEU A 79 -55.40 5.48 -5.69
CA LEU A 79 -56.35 4.61 -6.40
C LEU A 79 -57.79 5.03 -6.03
N PRO A 80 -58.66 5.40 -7.01
CA PRO A 80 -60.10 5.49 -6.79
C PRO A 80 -60.73 4.11 -6.54
#